data_AF-A0A6M3XN28-F1
#
_entry.id   AF-A0A6M3XN28-F1
#
_cell.length_a   1.000
_cell.length_b   1.000
_cell.length_c   1.000
_cell.angle_alpha   90.00
_cell.angle_beta   90.00
_cell.angle_gamma   90.00
#
_symmetry.space_group_name_H-M   'P 1'
#
loop_
_entity.id
_entity.type
_entity.pdbx_description
1 polymer ?
#
loop_
_entity_poly.entity_id
_entity_poly.type
_entity_poly.pdbx_seq_one_letter_code
_entity_poly.pdbx_strand_id
1 'polypeptide(L)'
;MDKIKDYLNEVEHTEVKKFVANKVMFEAVRKVLMESVYLHGTLKEGKPADAMINYTFFLASRKKSPGFTNLTNEQIGADLVAVWEGTNLVEGGFKDLEKFTDTKVSSEGKKNPGR
;
A
#
# COMPACT_ATOMS: atom_id res chain seq x y z
N MET A 1 2.36 -16.40 7.58
CA MET A 1 0.94 -16.06 7.40
C MET A 1 0.19 -15.89 8.74
N ASP A 2 0.86 -15.97 9.90
CA ASP A 2 0.21 -15.76 11.21
C ASP A 2 0.34 -14.32 11.78
N LYS A 3 1.24 -13.49 11.26
CA LYS A 3 1.54 -12.17 11.84
C LYS A 3 0.34 -11.20 11.94
N ILE A 4 -0.67 -11.31 11.07
CA ILE A 4 -1.85 -10.43 11.12
C ILE A 4 -2.92 -11.00 12.06
N LYS A 5 -3.02 -12.33 12.21
CA LYS A 5 -3.96 -12.94 13.16
C LYS A 5 -3.57 -12.66 14.61
N ASP A 6 -2.28 -12.48 14.87
CA ASP A 6 -1.77 -12.09 16.19
C ASP A 6 -1.95 -10.59 16.48
N TYR A 7 -2.22 -9.78 15.44
CA TYR A 7 -2.38 -8.33 15.54
C TYR A 7 -3.84 -7.89 15.61
N LEU A 8 -4.73 -8.60 14.92
CA LEU A 8 -6.16 -8.27 14.87
C LEU A 8 -6.96 -9.12 15.85
N ASN A 9 -7.89 -8.51 16.56
CA ASN A 9 -8.89 -9.25 17.33
C ASN A 9 -9.97 -9.88 16.43
N GLU A 10 -10.82 -10.73 17.00
CA GLU A 10 -11.84 -11.48 16.24
C GLU A 10 -12.83 -10.58 15.49
N VAL A 11 -13.18 -9.42 16.08
CA VAL A 11 -14.11 -8.45 15.48
C VAL A 11 -13.44 -7.78 14.27
N GLU A 12 -12.21 -7.30 14.45
CA GLU A 12 -11.42 -6.68 13.38
C GLU A 12 -11.20 -7.64 12.20
N HIS A 13 -10.90 -8.91 12.48
CA HIS A 13 -10.74 -9.92 11.45
C HIS A 13 -12.03 -10.16 10.67
N THR A 14 -13.18 -10.12 11.35
CA THR A 14 -14.51 -10.23 10.71
C THR A 14 -14.80 -9.04 9.80
N GLU A 15 -14.47 -7.82 10.24
CA GLU A 15 -14.65 -6.62 9.42
C GLU A 15 -13.69 -6.58 8.22
N VAL A 16 -12.43 -7.00 8.39
CA VAL A 16 -11.49 -7.13 7.27
C VAL A 16 -11.99 -8.12 6.22
N LYS A 17 -12.58 -9.25 6.64
CA LYS A 17 -13.21 -10.19 5.71
C LYS A 17 -14.37 -9.57 4.94
N LYS A 18 -15.24 -8.80 5.60
CA LYS A 18 -16.34 -8.08 4.94
C LYS A 18 -15.82 -7.05 3.95
N PHE A 19 -14.77 -6.31 4.31
CA PHE A 19 -14.10 -5.35 3.44
C PHE A 19 -13.54 -6.02 2.18
N VAL A 20 -12.78 -7.10 2.32
CA VAL A 20 -12.16 -7.84 1.20
C VAL A 20 -13.20 -8.51 0.30
N ALA A 21 -14.34 -8.92 0.86
CA ALA A 21 -15.47 -9.48 0.12
C ALA A 21 -16.20 -8.42 -0.72
N ASN A 22 -16.25 -7.17 -0.25
CA ASN A 22 -16.80 -6.06 -1.02
C ASN A 22 -15.79 -5.53 -2.05
N LYS A 23 -15.75 -6.16 -3.23
CA LYS A 23 -14.79 -5.82 -4.30
C LYS A 23 -14.86 -4.37 -4.78
N VAL A 24 -16.04 -3.76 -4.78
CA VAL A 24 -16.21 -2.34 -5.16
C VAL A 24 -15.52 -1.44 -4.14
N MET A 25 -15.75 -1.68 -2.85
CA MET A 25 -15.13 -0.92 -1.77
C MET A 25 -13.62 -1.15 -1.69
N PHE A 26 -13.18 -2.40 -1.81
CA PHE A 26 -11.77 -2.77 -1.82
C PHE A 26 -11.00 -2.04 -2.93
N GLU A 27 -11.52 -2.09 -4.16
CA GLU A 27 -10.89 -1.41 -5.30
C GLU A 27 -10.97 0.12 -5.20
N ALA A 28 -12.05 0.67 -4.65
CA ALA A 28 -12.13 2.12 -4.40
C ALA A 28 -11.04 2.58 -3.41
N VAL A 29 -10.90 1.89 -2.27
CA VAL A 29 -9.86 2.19 -1.27
C VAL A 29 -8.46 2.01 -1.83
N ARG A 30 -8.22 0.91 -2.57
CA ARG A 30 -6.96 0.68 -3.26
C ARG A 30 -6.63 1.81 -4.22
N LYS A 31 -7.59 2.25 -5.04
CA LYS A 31 -7.39 3.36 -5.98
C LYS A 31 -7.07 4.66 -5.28
N VAL A 32 -7.79 5.01 -4.21
CA VAL A 32 -7.55 6.24 -3.45
C VAL A 32 -6.16 6.24 -2.81
N LEU A 33 -5.76 5.12 -2.18
CA LEU A 33 -4.44 5.02 -1.54
C LEU A 33 -3.29 4.97 -2.55
N MET A 34 -3.52 4.37 -3.72
CA MET A 34 -2.54 4.34 -4.80
C MET A 34 -2.57 5.58 -5.67
N GLU A 35 -3.60 6.42 -5.58
CA GLU A 35 -3.73 7.65 -6.35
C GLU A 35 -2.57 8.59 -6.06
N SER A 36 -2.21 8.76 -4.79
CA SER A 36 -1.07 9.58 -4.38
C SER A 36 0.27 9.05 -4.88
N VAL A 37 0.35 7.76 -5.23
CA VAL A 37 1.58 7.09 -5.68
C VAL A 37 1.66 7.02 -7.21
N TYR A 38 0.54 6.84 -7.90
CA TYR A 38 0.50 6.69 -9.37
C TYR A 38 0.11 7.97 -10.11
N LEU A 39 -0.62 8.91 -9.50
CA LEU A 39 -0.94 10.19 -10.14
C LEU A 39 0.18 11.21 -10.06
N HIS A 40 1.41 10.75 -9.82
CA HIS A 40 2.62 11.52 -10.04
C HIS A 40 2.82 11.88 -11.53
N GLY A 41 2.00 12.81 -12.03
CA GLY A 41 2.09 13.39 -13.37
C GLY A 41 1.66 12.49 -14.53
N THR A 42 0.73 11.55 -14.32
CA THR A 42 0.21 10.76 -15.45
C THR A 42 -0.72 11.59 -16.33
N LEU A 43 -0.41 11.58 -17.63
CA LEU A 43 -1.19 12.13 -18.73
C LEU A 43 -2.46 11.30 -18.95
N LYS A 44 -3.46 11.40 -18.06
CA LYS A 44 -4.81 10.99 -18.46
C LYS A 44 -5.26 11.89 -19.59
N GLU A 45 -5.73 11.29 -20.68
CA GLU A 45 -6.27 12.05 -21.81
C GLU A 45 -7.36 13.02 -21.31
N GLY A 46 -7.19 14.31 -21.62
CA GLY A 46 -8.07 15.38 -21.15
C GLY A 46 -7.80 15.93 -19.74
N LYS A 47 -6.76 15.47 -19.01
CA LYS A 47 -6.32 16.08 -17.75
C LYS A 47 -5.03 16.90 -17.93
N PRO A 48 -4.91 18.08 -17.29
CA PRO A 48 -3.70 18.88 -17.36
C PRO A 48 -2.51 18.11 -16.75
N ALA A 49 -1.40 18.09 -17.49
CA ALA A 49 -0.14 17.54 -17.01
C ALA A 49 0.46 18.53 -16.01
N ASP A 50 0.50 18.18 -14.72
CA ASP A 50 1.21 18.96 -13.73
C ASP A 50 2.53 18.27 -13.38
N ALA A 51 3.62 18.83 -13.91
CA ALA A 51 4.98 18.34 -13.67
C ALA A 51 5.43 18.50 -12.21
N MET A 52 4.78 19.36 -11.41
CA MET A 52 5.03 19.47 -9.97
C MET A 52 4.45 18.29 -9.19
N ILE A 53 3.47 17.58 -9.77
CA ILE A 53 2.89 16.38 -9.17
C ILE A 53 3.74 15.16 -9.48
N ASN A 54 4.52 15.16 -10.57
CA ASN A 54 5.43 14.05 -10.87
C ASN A 54 6.58 13.97 -9.86
N TYR A 55 6.55 12.96 -9.00
CA TYR A 55 7.53 12.77 -7.93
C TYR A 55 8.99 12.72 -8.43
N THR A 56 9.23 12.08 -9.58
CA THR A 56 10.57 12.00 -10.16
C THR A 56 11.07 13.38 -10.60
N PHE A 57 10.22 14.19 -11.24
CA PHE A 57 10.57 15.58 -11.59
C PHE A 57 10.66 16.47 -10.36
N PHE A 58 9.82 16.26 -9.36
CA PHE A 58 9.92 16.93 -8.06
C PHE A 58 11.29 16.66 -7.42
N LEU A 59 11.72 15.39 -7.31
CA LEU A 59 13.03 15.04 -6.78
C LEU A 59 14.18 15.69 -7.57
N ALA A 60 14.10 15.71 -8.90
CA ALA A 60 15.08 16.39 -9.74
C ALA A 60 15.08 17.92 -9.55
N SER A 61 13.91 18.52 -9.31
CA SER A 61 13.76 19.96 -9.06
C SER A 61 14.33 20.40 -7.70
N ARG A 62 14.35 19.51 -6.69
CA ARG A 62 14.91 19.80 -5.36
C ARG A 62 16.37 20.22 -5.44
N LYS A 63 17.15 19.68 -6.38
CA LYS A 63 18.54 20.12 -6.62
C LYS A 63 18.69 21.60 -6.91
N LYS A 64 17.71 22.21 -7.54
CA LYS A 64 17.72 23.63 -7.95
C LYS A 64 16.96 24.53 -6.98
N SER A 65 16.33 23.95 -5.95
CA SER A 65 15.48 24.69 -5.01
C SER A 65 16.33 25.36 -3.92
N PRO A 66 16.06 26.65 -3.60
CA PRO A 66 16.72 27.31 -2.47
C PRO A 66 16.42 26.54 -1.18
N GLY A 67 17.46 26.04 -0.50
CA GLY A 67 17.34 25.22 0.72
C GLY A 67 17.71 23.74 0.57
N PHE A 68 17.87 23.24 -0.67
CA PHE A 68 18.26 21.84 -0.97
C PHE A 68 19.49 21.75 -1.88
N THR A 69 20.33 22.80 -1.88
CA THR A 69 21.39 23.07 -2.86
C THR A 69 22.55 22.06 -2.91
N ASN A 70 22.54 21.00 -2.07
CA ASN A 70 23.62 20.01 -1.99
C ASN A 70 23.16 18.55 -2.17
N LEU A 71 21.95 18.29 -2.70
CA LEU A 71 21.53 16.92 -2.99
C LEU A 71 22.41 16.31 -4.08
N THR A 72 23.02 15.15 -3.81
CA THR A 72 23.81 14.42 -4.82
C THR A 72 22.90 13.58 -5.73
N ASN A 73 23.44 13.07 -6.85
CA ASN A 73 22.68 12.14 -7.70
C ASN A 73 22.36 10.83 -6.94
N GLU A 74 23.28 10.39 -6.09
CA GLU A 74 23.15 9.18 -5.28
C GLU A 74 22.02 9.31 -4.27
N GLN A 75 21.88 10.47 -3.63
CA GLN A 75 20.77 10.74 -2.71
C GLN A 75 19.41 10.76 -3.42
N ILE A 76 19.33 11.36 -4.61
CA ILE A 76 18.10 11.31 -5.43
C ILE A 76 17.79 9.87 -5.87
N GLY A 77 18.82 9.12 -6.26
CA GLY A 77 18.67 7.71 -6.60
C GLY A 77 18.14 6.89 -5.43
N ALA A 78 18.66 7.11 -4.22
CA ALA A 78 18.18 6.47 -3.00
C ALA A 78 16.72 6.83 -2.69
N ASP A 79 16.35 8.12 -2.78
CA ASP A 79 14.96 8.58 -2.58
C ASP A 79 14.00 7.94 -3.59
N LEU A 80 14.43 7.78 -4.86
CA LEU A 80 13.63 7.14 -5.90
C LEU A 80 13.41 5.66 -5.62
N VAL A 81 14.48 4.93 -5.23
CA VAL A 81 14.39 3.52 -4.86
C VAL A 81 13.48 3.35 -3.64
N ALA A 82 13.61 4.21 -2.62
CA ALA A 82 12.77 4.16 -1.43
C ALA A 82 11.27 4.30 -1.76
N VAL A 83 10.90 5.21 -2.68
CA VAL A 83 9.51 5.34 -3.10
C VAL A 83 9.02 4.15 -3.91
N TRP A 84 9.87 3.59 -4.77
CA TRP A 84 9.55 2.36 -5.49
C TRP A 84 9.32 1.18 -4.53
N GLU A 85 10.20 0.99 -3.54
CA GLU A 85 10.04 -0.03 -2.50
C GLU A 85 8.79 0.19 -1.65
N GLY A 86 8.53 1.43 -1.22
CA GLY A 86 7.32 1.80 -0.49
C GLY A 86 6.04 1.48 -1.27
N THR A 87 6.04 1.77 -2.57
CA THR A 87 4.93 1.43 -3.48
C THR A 87 4.70 -0.08 -3.52
N ASN A 88 5.76 -0.85 -3.71
CA ASN A 88 5.69 -2.31 -3.73
C ASN A 88 5.22 -2.90 -2.40
N LEU A 89 5.61 -2.31 -1.27
CA LEU A 89 5.15 -2.72 0.06
C LEU A 89 3.65 -2.51 0.24
N VAL A 90 3.12 -1.35 -0.17
CA VAL A 90 1.68 -1.08 -0.09
C VAL A 90 0.91 -2.01 -1.04
N GLU A 91 1.41 -2.22 -2.26
CA GLU A 91 0.82 -3.18 -3.20
C GLU A 91 0.82 -4.61 -2.63
N GLY A 92 1.93 -5.02 -2.02
CA GLY A 92 2.08 -6.29 -1.34
C GLY A 92 1.05 -6.45 -0.21
N GLY A 93 0.84 -5.40 0.58
CA GLY A 93 -0.18 -5.37 1.63
C GLY A 93 -1.59 -5.60 1.10
N PHE A 94 -1.96 -4.98 -0.02
CA PHE A 94 -3.25 -5.24 -0.67
C PHE A 94 -3.37 -6.68 -1.21
N LYS A 95 -2.30 -7.22 -1.81
CA LYS A 95 -2.26 -8.62 -2.26
C LYS A 95 -2.38 -9.60 -1.09
N ASP A 96 -1.85 -9.25 0.08
CA ASP A 96 -1.99 -10.05 1.28
C ASP A 96 -3.39 -9.94 1.89
N LEU A 97 -4.02 -8.75 1.85
CA LEU A 97 -5.43 -8.58 2.24
C LEU A 97 -6.37 -9.44 1.40
N GLU A 98 -6.13 -9.58 0.09
CA GLU A 98 -6.96 -10.45 -0.77
C GLU A 98 -6.99 -11.92 -0.31
N LYS A 99 -5.93 -12.38 0.37
CA LYS A 99 -5.83 -13.77 0.86
C LYS A 99 -6.68 -14.03 2.11
N PHE A 100 -7.31 -13.01 2.69
CA PHE A 100 -8.18 -13.16 3.87
C PHE A 100 -9.54 -13.82 3.59
N THR A 101 -9.88 -14.11 2.33
CA THR A 101 -11.20 -14.61 1.96
C THR A 101 -11.53 -16.01 2.47
N ASP A 102 -10.55 -16.90 2.71
CA ASP A 102 -10.85 -18.34 2.90
C ASP A 102 -10.08 -19.07 3.99
N THR A 103 -9.61 -18.39 5.05
CA THR A 103 -9.22 -19.16 6.24
C THR A 103 -10.48 -19.60 6.99
N LYS A 104 -10.95 -20.82 6.67
CA LYS A 104 -11.81 -21.60 7.56
C LYS A 104 -11.10 -21.66 8.90
N VAL A 105 -11.70 -21.07 9.93
CA VAL A 105 -11.28 -21.29 11.31
C VAL A 105 -11.50 -22.78 11.56
N SER A 106 -10.43 -23.56 11.56
CA SER A 106 -10.48 -24.92 12.08
C SER A 106 -10.72 -24.80 13.57
N SER A 107 -12.00 -24.81 13.96
CA SER A 107 -12.41 -25.01 15.34
C SER A 107 -12.25 -26.49 15.68
N GLU A 108 -11.02 -27.01 15.72
CA GLU A 108 -10.74 -28.25 16.44
C GLU A 108 -10.52 -27.93 17.91
N GLY A 109 -11.65 -27.74 18.61
CA GLY A 109 -11.69 -27.88 20.05
C GLY A 109 -11.36 -29.31 20.43
N LYS A 110 -10.08 -29.64 20.63
CA LYS A 110 -9.70 -30.85 21.38
C LYS A 110 -10.01 -30.63 22.85
N LYS A 111 -11.24 -30.93 23.25
CA LYS A 111 -11.55 -31.27 24.65
C LYS A 111 -10.77 -32.54 24.99
N ASN A 112 -9.93 -32.45 26.02
CA ASN A 112 -9.24 -33.59 26.61
C ASN A 112 -10.29 -34.58 27.16
N PRO A 113 -10.43 -35.80 26.62
CA PRO A 113 -11.26 -36.81 27.25
C PRO A 113 -10.48 -37.37 28.44
N GLY A 114 -10.77 -36.82 29.63
CA GLY A 114 -10.21 -37.33 30.87
C GLY A 114 -10.54 -38.82 31.05
N ARG A 115 -9.49 -39.59 31.36
CA ARG A 115 -9.58 -40.80 32.17
C ARG A 115 -8.34 -40.89 33.04
#